data_AF-A0A947RFB2-F1
#
_entry.id   AF-A0A947RFB2-F1
#
_cell.length_a   1.000
_cell.length_b   1.000
_cell.length_c   1.000
_cell.angle_alpha   90.00
_cell.angle_beta   90.00
_cell.angle_gamma   90.00
#
_symmetry.space_group_name_H-M   'P 1'
#
loop_
_entity.id
_entity.type
_entity.pdbx_description
1 polymer ?
#
loop_
_entity_poly.entity_id
_entity_poly.type
_entity_poly.pdbx_seq_one_letter_code
_entity_poly.pdbx_strand_id
1 'polypeptide(L)'
;MYLVFCFLIIFTSGCAKTVTQLVTYGDEMVVEVTLRGNVDIGANRYFLIVSSDPAYKVPLPAPDYLEDAPELIEPGDTPSIGSVEAYYTNFYNTWSGYVILDPSGFTMVKGPFVVGTTPTREVLSSLTEISSILTFSFRLGRMFATVPDQVYFDFVTVPWPDGNIKIPTDHLPSSNNYILKISGSLVTIDDETDLDLEASEDIVNCRVEIQ
;
A
#
# COMPACT_ATOMS: atom_id res chain seq x y z
N MET A 1 25.22 -0.84 63.92
CA MET A 1 24.62 -1.61 62.81
C MET A 1 23.29 -0.94 62.48
N TYR A 2 23.07 -0.58 61.20
CA TYR A 2 21.88 0.07 60.63
C TYR A 2 21.64 1.56 60.95
N LEU A 3 22.33 2.46 60.24
CA LEU A 3 21.67 3.67 59.68
C LEU A 3 22.51 4.32 58.55
N VAL A 4 23.13 3.50 57.68
CA VAL A 4 23.83 3.97 56.46
C VAL A 4 23.04 3.47 55.25
N PHE A 5 21.74 3.73 55.22
CA PHE A 5 20.84 3.22 54.18
C PHE A 5 19.78 4.24 53.73
N CYS A 6 20.04 5.55 53.91
CA CYS A 6 19.09 6.60 53.58
C CYS A 6 19.60 7.63 52.55
N PHE A 7 20.63 7.33 51.77
CA PHE A 7 21.20 8.32 50.82
C PHE A 7 21.42 7.83 49.39
N LEU A 8 20.71 6.80 48.93
CA LEU A 8 20.94 6.22 47.60
C LEU A 8 19.66 5.84 46.85
N ILE A 9 18.60 6.65 46.94
CA ILE A 9 17.38 6.48 46.13
C ILE A 9 16.87 7.85 45.66
N ILE A 10 17.70 8.64 44.97
CA ILE A 10 17.20 9.76 44.15
C ILE A 10 18.13 9.94 42.94
N PHE A 11 18.23 8.97 42.03
CA PHE A 11 18.88 9.19 40.71
C PHE A 11 18.42 8.18 39.63
N THR A 12 17.12 7.87 39.58
CA THR A 12 16.56 7.14 38.43
C THR A 12 15.25 7.76 37.97
N SER A 13 15.18 9.10 37.91
CA SER A 13 14.29 9.76 36.95
C SER A 13 14.99 9.67 35.59
N GLY A 14 14.90 8.51 34.95
CA GLY A 14 15.26 8.38 33.55
C GLY A 14 14.39 9.35 32.78
N CYS A 15 15.00 10.42 32.25
CA CYS A 15 14.39 11.17 31.18
C CYS A 15 14.06 10.15 30.10
N ALA A 16 12.79 9.77 29.98
CA ALA A 16 12.29 9.12 28.80
C ALA A 16 12.65 10.09 27.67
N LYS A 17 13.72 9.78 26.93
CA LYS A 17 14.00 10.45 25.68
C LYS A 17 12.79 10.15 24.83
N THR A 18 11.88 11.11 24.73
CA THR A 18 10.93 11.15 23.64
C THR A 18 11.79 11.13 22.39
N VAL A 19 11.90 9.97 21.76
CA VAL A 19 12.53 9.83 20.45
C VAL A 19 11.54 10.47 19.49
N THR A 20 11.60 11.79 19.38
CA THR A 20 10.99 12.48 18.25
C THR A 20 11.77 11.99 17.05
N GLN A 21 11.20 11.02 16.31
CA GLN A 21 11.81 10.56 15.07
C GLN A 21 11.99 11.80 14.20
N LEU A 22 13.24 12.15 13.94
CA LEU A 22 13.59 13.19 12.99
C LEU A 22 12.95 12.78 11.67
N VAL A 23 12.03 13.60 11.15
CA VAL A 23 11.56 13.42 9.77
C VAL A 23 12.75 13.85 8.91
N THR A 24 13.48 12.88 8.36
CA THR A 24 14.46 13.19 7.32
C THR A 24 13.66 13.56 6.08
N TYR A 25 14.02 14.67 5.44
CA TYR A 25 13.44 15.04 4.15
C TYR A 25 13.60 13.90 3.14
N GLY A 26 12.53 13.57 2.42
CA GLY A 26 12.50 12.48 1.45
C GLY A 26 12.17 11.11 2.03
N ASP A 27 11.59 11.05 3.23
CA ASP A 27 11.20 9.79 3.88
C ASP A 27 9.68 9.56 3.87
N GLU A 28 8.86 10.53 3.46
CA GLU A 28 7.40 10.40 3.36
C GLU A 28 6.92 10.40 1.92
N MET A 29 6.04 9.46 1.59
CA MET A 29 5.34 9.39 0.31
C MET A 29 3.88 9.77 0.55
N VAL A 30 3.41 10.77 -0.17
CA VAL A 30 2.02 11.23 -0.17
C VAL A 30 1.40 10.81 -1.49
N VAL A 31 0.23 10.19 -1.42
CA VAL A 31 -0.50 9.67 -2.57
C VAL A 31 -1.88 10.27 -2.58
N GLU A 32 -2.26 10.81 -3.72
CA GLU A 32 -3.59 11.33 -4.02
C GLU A 32 -4.09 10.64 -5.29
N VAL A 33 -5.23 9.95 -5.20
CA VAL A 33 -5.86 9.30 -6.34
C VAL A 33 -7.25 9.89 -6.53
N THR A 34 -7.55 10.28 -7.76
CA THR A 34 -8.87 10.74 -8.17
C THR A 34 -9.55 9.66 -8.99
N LEU A 35 -10.72 9.23 -8.54
CA LEU A 35 -11.64 8.38 -9.27
C LEU A 35 -12.70 9.23 -9.98
N ARG A 36 -13.39 8.68 -10.98
CA ARG A 36 -14.50 9.39 -11.63
C ARG A 36 -15.66 9.67 -10.66
N GLY A 37 -15.92 8.76 -9.73
CA GLY A 37 -16.98 8.82 -8.74
C GLY A 37 -16.46 8.63 -7.32
N ASN A 38 -17.38 8.71 -6.35
CA ASN A 38 -17.01 8.50 -4.95
C ASN A 38 -16.62 7.04 -4.69
N VAL A 39 -15.71 6.84 -3.75
CA VAL A 39 -15.28 5.51 -3.32
C VAL A 39 -16.44 4.71 -2.71
N ASP A 40 -16.47 3.40 -2.98
CA ASP A 40 -17.41 2.46 -2.35
C ASP A 40 -16.62 1.37 -1.62
N ILE A 41 -16.25 1.64 -0.37
CA ILE A 41 -15.54 0.69 0.49
C ILE A 41 -16.40 -0.53 0.90
N GLY A 42 -17.72 -0.48 0.67
CA GLY A 42 -18.61 -1.61 0.89
C GLY A 42 -18.50 -2.65 -0.22
N ALA A 43 -18.35 -2.17 -1.46
CA ALA A 43 -18.24 -3.01 -2.65
C ALA A 43 -16.79 -3.29 -3.07
N ASN A 44 -15.85 -2.37 -2.85
CA ASN A 44 -14.55 -2.34 -3.52
C ASN A 44 -13.37 -2.25 -2.54
N ARG A 45 -12.19 -2.61 -3.03
CA ARG A 45 -10.89 -2.33 -2.40
C ARG A 45 -10.00 -1.60 -3.37
N TYR A 46 -9.12 -0.78 -2.80
CA TYR A 46 -8.21 0.07 -3.55
C TYR A 46 -6.79 -0.19 -3.07
N PHE A 47 -5.93 -0.63 -3.96
CA PHE A 47 -4.56 -1.03 -3.63
C PHE A 47 -3.57 -0.05 -4.24
N LEU A 48 -2.65 0.46 -3.42
CA LEU A 48 -1.36 0.95 -3.91
C LEU A 48 -0.32 -0.13 -3.66
N ILE A 49 0.12 -0.81 -4.72
CA ILE A 49 1.19 -1.79 -4.64
C ILE A 49 2.51 -1.06 -4.88
N VAL A 50 3.52 -1.32 -4.06
CA VAL A 50 4.84 -0.68 -4.19
C VAL A 50 5.96 -1.69 -4.26
N SER A 51 6.99 -1.35 -5.03
CA SER A 51 8.15 -2.21 -5.24
C SER A 51 9.46 -1.41 -5.35
N SER A 52 10.56 -2.10 -5.04
CA SER A 52 11.92 -1.67 -5.38
C SER A 52 12.44 -2.31 -6.68
N ASP A 53 11.65 -3.20 -7.29
CA ASP A 53 12.00 -3.91 -8.52
C ASP A 53 11.29 -3.27 -9.73
N PRO A 54 12.01 -2.77 -10.75
CA PRO A 54 11.40 -2.26 -11.99
C PRO A 54 10.58 -3.29 -12.75
N ALA A 55 10.78 -4.58 -12.50
CA ALA A 55 10.07 -5.68 -13.15
C ALA A 55 8.95 -6.25 -12.28
N TYR A 56 8.50 -5.51 -11.25
CA TYR A 56 7.36 -5.93 -10.44
C TYR A 56 6.12 -6.15 -11.31
N LYS A 57 5.27 -7.06 -10.84
CA LYS A 57 4.04 -7.43 -11.54
C LYS A 57 2.89 -7.44 -10.57
N VAL A 58 1.72 -7.09 -11.07
CA VAL A 58 0.45 -7.21 -10.34
C VAL A 58 -0.51 -8.06 -11.16
N PRO A 59 -1.45 -8.79 -10.55
CA PRO A 59 -2.57 -9.36 -11.28
C PRO A 59 -3.34 -8.22 -11.96
N LEU A 60 -3.59 -8.33 -13.27
CA LEU A 60 -4.25 -7.30 -14.07
C LEU A 60 -5.42 -7.89 -14.85
N PRO A 61 -6.42 -7.08 -15.24
CA PRO A 61 -7.46 -7.50 -16.16
C PRO A 61 -6.88 -7.86 -17.55
N ALA A 62 -7.75 -8.33 -18.44
CA ALA A 62 -7.36 -8.51 -19.84
C ALA A 62 -6.81 -7.19 -20.42
N PRO A 63 -5.73 -7.22 -21.21
CA PRO A 63 -5.12 -8.40 -21.84
C PRO A 63 -4.03 -9.12 -21.01
N ASP A 64 -3.60 -8.55 -19.89
CA ASP A 64 -2.48 -9.06 -19.07
C ASP A 64 -2.91 -10.11 -18.04
N TYR A 65 -4.14 -10.60 -18.16
CA TYR A 65 -4.75 -11.64 -17.35
C TYR A 65 -3.94 -12.95 -17.36
N LEU A 66 -3.74 -13.51 -16.18
CA LEU A 66 -3.05 -14.78 -15.97
C LEU A 66 -4.01 -15.83 -15.37
N GLU A 67 -4.31 -16.90 -16.13
CA GLU A 67 -5.36 -17.88 -15.78
C GLU A 67 -5.16 -18.59 -14.43
N ASP A 68 -3.92 -18.84 -14.02
CA ASP A 68 -3.58 -19.54 -12.78
C ASP A 68 -3.36 -18.62 -11.58
N ALA A 69 -3.46 -17.30 -11.77
CA ALA A 69 -3.46 -16.31 -10.70
C ALA A 69 -4.18 -15.00 -11.12
N PRO A 70 -5.49 -15.05 -11.39
CA PRO A 70 -6.20 -13.93 -12.01
C PRO A 70 -6.71 -12.87 -11.02
N GLU A 71 -6.75 -13.17 -9.74
CA GLU A 71 -7.37 -12.31 -8.72
C GLU A 71 -6.35 -11.34 -8.12
N LEU A 72 -6.77 -10.14 -7.75
CA LEU A 72 -5.99 -9.32 -6.83
C LEU A 72 -6.48 -9.58 -5.40
N ILE A 73 -5.78 -10.47 -4.71
CA ILE A 73 -6.03 -10.81 -3.30
C ILE A 73 -4.81 -10.49 -2.43
N GLU A 74 -5.00 -10.44 -1.12
CA GLU A 74 -3.91 -10.16 -0.20
C GLU A 74 -3.01 -11.41 -0.04
N PRO A 75 -1.68 -11.22 0.13
CA PRO A 75 -0.79 -12.33 0.44
C PRO A 75 -1.27 -13.08 1.69
N GLY A 76 -1.33 -14.40 1.62
CA GLY A 76 -1.85 -15.26 2.69
C GLY A 76 -3.33 -15.64 2.53
N ASP A 77 -4.07 -14.98 1.64
CA ASP A 77 -5.42 -15.42 1.28
C ASP A 77 -5.39 -16.67 0.40
N THR A 78 -6.48 -17.44 0.44
CA THR A 78 -6.70 -18.56 -0.47
C THR A 78 -7.43 -18.06 -1.72
N PRO A 79 -6.89 -18.24 -2.92
CA PRO A 79 -7.54 -17.81 -4.14
C PRO A 79 -8.78 -18.65 -4.45
N SER A 80 -9.74 -18.03 -5.12
CA SER A 80 -10.93 -18.69 -5.68
C SER A 80 -10.58 -19.47 -6.95
N ILE A 81 -9.65 -18.92 -7.74
CA ILE A 81 -9.12 -19.50 -8.99
C ILE A 81 -7.60 -19.51 -8.95
N GLY A 82 -7.02 -20.62 -9.42
CA GLY A 82 -5.57 -20.75 -9.53
C GLY A 82 -4.95 -21.43 -8.32
N SER A 83 -3.68 -21.11 -8.04
CA SER A 83 -2.93 -21.68 -6.90
C SER A 83 -2.21 -20.61 -6.12
N VAL A 84 -2.10 -20.78 -4.80
CA VAL A 84 -1.35 -19.87 -3.93
C VAL A 84 0.09 -19.73 -4.46
N GLU A 85 0.72 -20.83 -4.86
CA GLU A 85 2.08 -20.86 -5.39
C GLU A 85 2.26 -20.00 -6.64
N ALA A 86 1.26 -19.94 -7.52
CA ALA A 86 1.29 -19.08 -8.70
C ALA A 86 1.35 -17.59 -8.32
N TYR A 87 0.59 -17.14 -7.32
CA TYR A 87 0.64 -15.75 -6.86
C TYR A 87 2.00 -15.36 -6.29
N TYR A 88 2.59 -16.22 -5.45
CA TYR A 88 3.91 -15.94 -4.88
C TYR A 88 5.03 -15.99 -5.92
N THR A 89 4.89 -16.84 -6.95
CA THR A 89 5.88 -16.97 -8.02
C THR A 89 5.83 -15.80 -8.99
N ASN A 90 4.63 -15.33 -9.33
CA ASN A 90 4.42 -14.34 -10.38
C ASN A 90 4.34 -12.90 -9.87
N PHE A 91 3.87 -12.68 -8.65
CA PHE A 91 3.53 -11.33 -8.15
C PHE A 91 4.20 -11.01 -6.81
N TYR A 92 3.84 -11.72 -5.73
CA TYR A 92 4.17 -11.26 -4.36
C TYR A 92 5.66 -11.23 -4.03
N ASN A 93 6.48 -12.05 -4.70
CA ASN A 93 7.95 -12.00 -4.57
C ASN A 93 8.56 -10.71 -5.11
N THR A 94 7.85 -9.99 -6.00
CA THR A 94 8.28 -8.72 -6.57
C THR A 94 7.75 -7.52 -5.80
N TRP A 95 6.85 -7.71 -4.82
CA TRP A 95 6.27 -6.61 -4.05
C TRP A 95 7.12 -6.30 -2.83
N SER A 96 7.37 -5.01 -2.57
CA SER A 96 7.94 -4.55 -1.31
C SER A 96 6.88 -4.37 -0.23
N GLY A 97 5.63 -4.14 -0.65
CA GLY A 97 4.45 -4.09 0.19
C GLY A 97 3.30 -3.43 -0.55
N TYR A 98 2.22 -3.13 0.17
CA TYR A 98 1.08 -2.41 -0.39
C TYR A 98 0.37 -1.60 0.69
N VAL A 99 -0.40 -0.61 0.24
CA VAL A 99 -1.44 0.06 1.02
C VAL A 99 -2.78 -0.36 0.45
N ILE A 100 -3.74 -0.71 1.32
CA ILE A 100 -5.10 -1.04 0.94
C ILE A 100 -6.08 -0.10 1.66
N LEU A 101 -7.06 0.41 0.91
CA LEU A 101 -8.27 1.00 1.49
C LEU A 101 -9.36 -0.07 1.58
N ASP A 102 -9.82 -0.31 2.80
CA ASP A 102 -10.94 -1.21 3.13
C ASP A 102 -11.91 -0.52 4.12
N PRO A 103 -12.99 -1.18 4.58
CA PRO A 103 -13.91 -0.59 5.55
C PRO A 103 -13.28 -0.10 6.86
N SER A 104 -12.08 -0.55 7.22
CA SER A 104 -11.34 -0.11 8.41
C SER A 104 -10.49 1.14 8.18
N GLY A 105 -10.32 1.57 6.92
CA GLY A 105 -9.51 2.71 6.52
C GLY A 105 -8.29 2.28 5.68
N PHE A 106 -7.27 3.13 5.68
CA PHE A 106 -6.02 2.84 5.00
C PHE A 106 -5.12 2.01 5.91
N THR A 107 -4.74 0.83 5.43
CA THR A 107 -3.78 -0.03 6.11
C THR A 107 -2.61 -0.35 5.19
N MET A 108 -1.43 -0.50 5.78
CA MET A 108 -0.19 -0.84 5.10
C MET A 108 0.22 -2.24 5.48
N VAL A 109 0.70 -2.99 4.50
CA VAL A 109 1.23 -4.34 4.68
C VAL A 109 2.61 -4.43 4.05
N LYS A 110 3.58 -4.78 4.89
CA LYS A 110 4.99 -4.82 4.53
C LYS A 110 5.41 -6.22 4.08
N GLY A 111 6.18 -6.28 2.99
CA GLY A 111 6.88 -7.49 2.55
C GLY A 111 8.27 -7.67 3.22
N PRO A 112 9.03 -8.70 2.84
CA PRO A 112 8.74 -9.67 1.79
C PRO A 112 7.62 -10.64 2.20
N PHE A 113 6.84 -11.08 1.22
CA PHE A 113 5.77 -12.04 1.43
C PHE A 113 6.29 -13.47 1.27
N VAL A 114 5.98 -14.33 2.25
CA VAL A 114 6.40 -15.73 2.27
C VAL A 114 5.17 -16.63 2.32
N VAL A 115 5.18 -17.69 1.51
CA VAL A 115 4.09 -18.67 1.44
C VAL A 115 3.81 -19.23 2.85
N GLY A 116 2.53 -19.33 3.21
CA GLY A 116 2.10 -19.87 4.50
C GLY A 116 2.29 -18.93 5.68
N THR A 117 2.67 -17.67 5.45
CA THR A 117 2.74 -16.63 6.49
C THR A 117 1.62 -15.63 6.27
N THR A 118 0.83 -15.36 7.31
CA THR A 118 -0.16 -14.28 7.30
C THR A 118 0.54 -12.94 7.55
N PRO A 119 0.45 -11.97 6.63
CA PRO A 119 1.02 -10.64 6.84
C PRO A 119 0.36 -9.89 7.99
N THR A 120 1.09 -8.93 8.56
CA THR A 120 0.56 -8.03 9.57
C THR A 120 0.15 -6.71 8.93
N ARG A 121 -1.07 -6.25 9.22
CA ARG A 121 -1.55 -4.92 8.82
C ARG A 121 -1.14 -3.87 9.85
N GLU A 122 -0.65 -2.74 9.36
CA GLU A 122 -0.42 -1.52 10.12
C GLU A 122 -1.44 -0.46 9.68
N VAL A 123 -2.20 0.11 10.63
CA VAL A 123 -3.14 1.19 10.31
C VAL A 123 -2.36 2.47 10.01
N LEU A 124 -2.59 3.06 8.82
CA LEU A 124 -2.03 4.36 8.46
C LEU A 124 -2.94 5.50 8.90
N SER A 125 -4.21 5.44 8.48
CA SER A 125 -5.21 6.46 8.76
C SER A 125 -6.62 5.89 8.58
N SER A 126 -7.59 6.51 9.25
CA SER A 126 -9.01 6.25 8.98
C SER A 126 -9.46 7.03 7.75
N LEU A 127 -10.41 6.49 7.00
CA LEU A 127 -11.09 7.24 5.95
C LEU A 127 -12.04 8.26 6.62
N THR A 128 -11.78 9.55 6.45
CA THR A 128 -12.55 10.60 7.12
C THR A 128 -13.85 10.93 6.40
N GLU A 129 -13.87 10.81 5.08
CA GLU A 129 -15.01 11.14 4.23
C GLU A 129 -15.01 10.27 2.98
N ILE A 130 -16.21 9.93 2.50
CA ILE A 130 -16.41 9.27 1.21
C ILE A 130 -16.35 10.36 0.13
N SER A 131 -15.30 10.30 -0.69
CA SER A 131 -15.00 11.27 -1.75
C SER A 131 -14.52 10.54 -3.00
N SER A 132 -14.48 11.22 -4.13
CA SER A 132 -13.79 10.76 -5.33
C SER A 132 -12.27 10.92 -5.26
N ILE A 133 -11.78 11.62 -4.23
CA ILE A 133 -10.35 11.81 -3.97
C ILE A 133 -9.95 10.99 -2.75
N LEU A 134 -8.99 10.10 -2.95
CA LEU A 134 -8.32 9.33 -1.91
C LEU A 134 -6.97 9.98 -1.60
N THR A 135 -6.74 10.33 -0.35
CA THR A 135 -5.45 10.88 0.08
C THR A 135 -4.92 10.13 1.28
N PHE A 136 -3.68 9.65 1.19
CA PHE A 136 -2.97 9.02 2.30
C PHE A 136 -1.47 9.28 2.19
N SER A 137 -0.77 9.16 3.31
CA SER A 137 0.68 9.21 3.34
C SER A 137 1.26 8.12 4.22
N PHE A 138 2.49 7.74 3.93
CA PHE A 138 3.24 6.80 4.76
C PHE A 138 4.73 7.08 4.67
N ARG A 139 5.44 6.69 5.72
CA ARG A 139 6.91 6.76 5.72
C ARG A 139 7.48 5.59 4.93
N LEU A 140 8.32 5.89 3.95
CA LEU A 140 9.04 4.90 3.14
C LEU A 140 9.83 3.92 4.02
N GLY A 141 10.46 4.39 5.10
CA GLY A 141 11.17 3.53 6.04
C GLY A 141 10.30 2.54 6.83
N ARG A 142 8.97 2.72 6.84
CA ARG A 142 8.05 1.72 7.38
C ARG A 142 7.77 0.64 6.34
N MET A 143 7.60 1.00 5.07
CA MET A 143 7.35 0.06 3.98
C MET A 143 8.60 -0.75 3.59
N PHE A 144 9.74 -0.08 3.40
CA PHE A 144 10.97 -0.70 2.92
C PHE A 144 11.92 -1.03 4.09
N ALA A 145 12.68 -2.13 3.98
CA ALA A 145 13.79 -2.38 4.92
C ALA A 145 14.97 -1.43 4.63
N THR A 146 15.28 -1.28 3.35
CA THR A 146 16.18 -0.26 2.80
C THR A 146 15.40 0.47 1.73
N VAL A 147 15.16 1.77 1.91
CA VAL A 147 14.39 2.57 0.94
C VAL A 147 15.20 2.69 -0.37
N PRO A 148 14.65 2.27 -1.51
CA PRO A 148 15.33 2.39 -2.81
C PRO A 148 15.37 3.85 -3.29
N ASP A 149 16.28 4.17 -4.21
CA ASP A 149 16.33 5.49 -4.86
C ASP A 149 15.13 5.72 -5.79
N GLN A 150 14.54 4.63 -6.30
CA GLN A 150 13.34 4.59 -7.13
C GLN A 150 12.31 3.68 -6.48
N VAL A 151 11.11 4.21 -6.25
CA VAL A 151 9.96 3.44 -5.76
C VAL A 151 9.01 3.26 -6.93
N TYR A 152 8.81 2.01 -7.34
CA TYR A 152 7.82 1.64 -8.35
C TYR A 152 6.47 1.44 -7.70
N PHE A 153 5.40 1.77 -8.41
CA PHE A 153 4.05 1.64 -7.87
C PHE A 153 2.98 1.41 -8.93
N ASP A 154 1.92 0.71 -8.54
CA ASP A 154 0.66 0.69 -9.28
C ASP A 154 -0.50 0.97 -8.32
N PHE A 155 -1.53 1.63 -8.82
CA PHE A 155 -2.78 1.78 -8.10
C PHE A 155 -3.87 0.99 -8.82
N VAL A 156 -4.55 0.10 -8.11
CA VAL A 156 -5.48 -0.87 -8.71
C VAL A 156 -6.80 -0.83 -7.95
N THR A 157 -7.91 -0.77 -8.69
CA THR A 157 -9.26 -0.92 -8.13
C THR A 157 -9.76 -2.35 -8.33
N VAL A 158 -10.38 -2.88 -7.27
CA VAL A 158 -10.78 -4.29 -7.23
C VAL A 158 -12.18 -4.39 -6.61
N PRO A 159 -13.18 -4.83 -7.38
CA PRO A 159 -14.45 -5.27 -6.81
C PRO A 159 -14.19 -6.35 -5.77
N TRP A 160 -14.83 -6.21 -4.61
CA TRP A 160 -14.61 -7.07 -3.44
C TRP A 160 -15.88 -7.81 -2.98
N PRO A 161 -16.58 -8.52 -3.87
CA PRO A 161 -17.78 -9.25 -3.51
C PRO A 161 -17.46 -10.41 -2.54
N ASP A 162 -18.28 -10.54 -1.49
CA ASP A 162 -18.15 -11.62 -0.52
C ASP A 162 -18.22 -13.01 -1.19
N GLY A 163 -17.22 -13.85 -0.94
CA GLY A 163 -17.15 -15.23 -1.43
C GLY A 163 -17.03 -15.40 -2.95
N ASN A 164 -16.78 -14.31 -3.69
CA ASN A 164 -16.63 -14.32 -5.14
C ASN A 164 -15.20 -13.94 -5.57
N ILE A 165 -14.92 -14.16 -6.86
CA ILE A 165 -13.64 -13.92 -7.50
C ILE A 165 -13.36 -12.42 -7.55
N LYS A 166 -12.14 -12.01 -7.18
CA LYS A 166 -11.73 -10.59 -7.05
C LYS A 166 -10.85 -10.19 -8.23
N ILE A 167 -11.44 -10.07 -9.41
CA ILE A 167 -10.72 -9.64 -10.61
C ILE A 167 -10.58 -8.12 -10.57
N PRO A 168 -9.35 -7.56 -10.67
CA PRO A 168 -9.16 -6.11 -10.76
C PRO A 168 -9.87 -5.56 -12.00
N THR A 169 -10.48 -4.39 -11.88
CA THR A 169 -11.24 -3.74 -12.95
C THR A 169 -10.49 -2.61 -13.61
N ASP A 170 -9.64 -1.92 -12.85
CA ASP A 170 -8.87 -0.79 -13.35
C ASP A 170 -7.50 -0.68 -12.68
N HIS A 171 -6.56 -0.07 -13.37
CA HIS A 171 -5.21 0.21 -12.88
C HIS A 171 -4.56 1.34 -13.66
N LEU A 172 -3.43 1.87 -13.17
CA LEU A 172 -2.74 2.94 -13.88
C LEU A 172 -2.26 2.48 -15.27
N PRO A 173 -2.28 3.35 -16.29
CA PRO A 173 -2.09 2.95 -17.69
C PRO A 173 -0.65 2.54 -18.06
N SER A 174 0.27 2.57 -17.11
CA SER A 174 1.69 2.24 -17.30
C SER A 174 2.14 1.22 -16.27
N SER A 175 2.77 0.13 -16.73
CA SER A 175 3.17 -1.01 -15.89
C SER A 175 4.45 -0.81 -15.06
N ASN A 176 5.07 0.37 -15.11
CA ASN A 176 6.32 0.66 -14.42
C ASN A 176 6.40 2.11 -13.89
N ASN A 177 5.26 2.66 -13.43
CA ASN A 177 5.26 3.98 -12.79
C ASN A 177 6.26 3.99 -11.63
N TYR A 178 7.02 5.08 -11.50
CA TYR A 178 8.00 5.21 -10.45
C TYR A 178 8.14 6.65 -9.99
N ILE A 179 8.63 6.83 -8.76
CA ILE A 179 9.02 8.11 -8.21
C ILE A 179 10.43 8.03 -7.59
N LEU A 180 11.18 9.11 -7.68
CA LEU A 180 12.52 9.21 -7.07
C LEU A 180 12.40 9.54 -5.58
N LYS A 181 13.25 8.90 -4.75
CA LYS A 181 13.41 9.20 -3.32
C LYS A 181 14.20 10.50 -3.09
N ILE A 182 13.71 11.59 -3.67
CA ILE A 182 14.27 12.94 -3.53
C ILE A 182 13.13 13.83 -3.05
N SER A 183 13.31 14.52 -1.93
CA SER A 183 12.32 15.47 -1.39
C SER A 183 11.89 16.48 -2.46
N GLY A 184 10.59 16.69 -2.59
CA GLY A 184 9.94 17.49 -3.63
C GLY A 184 9.76 16.77 -4.97
N SER A 185 10.13 15.50 -5.10
CA SER A 185 9.78 14.72 -6.29
C SER A 185 8.27 14.59 -6.39
N LEU A 186 7.76 14.77 -7.61
CA LEU A 186 6.35 14.72 -7.91
C LEU A 186 6.14 13.98 -9.23
N VAL A 187 5.21 13.04 -9.23
CA VAL A 187 4.76 12.34 -10.43
C VAL A 187 3.25 12.41 -10.47
N THR A 188 2.71 12.69 -11.65
CA THR A 188 1.28 12.65 -11.94
C THR A 188 1.08 11.72 -13.11
N ILE A 189 0.22 10.73 -12.93
CA ILE A 189 -0.23 9.79 -13.95
C ILE A 189 -1.70 10.10 -14.21
N ASP A 190 -1.99 10.55 -15.43
CA ASP A 190 -3.36 10.76 -15.89
C ASP A 190 -3.85 9.48 -16.57
N ASP A 191 -5.13 9.19 -16.41
CA ASP A 191 -5.80 8.08 -17.08
C ASP A 191 -7.03 8.57 -17.88
N GLU A 192 -7.39 7.80 -18.90
CA GLU A 192 -8.58 8.08 -19.69
C GLU A 192 -9.82 7.55 -18.98
N THR A 193 -10.86 8.37 -18.92
CA THR A 193 -12.13 7.95 -18.32
C THR A 193 -12.74 6.77 -19.08
N ASP A 194 -12.98 5.66 -18.37
CA ASP A 194 -13.71 4.52 -18.91
C ASP A 194 -15.18 4.53 -18.45
N LEU A 195 -16.09 4.71 -19.42
CA LEU A 195 -17.53 4.73 -19.16
C LEU A 195 -18.14 3.35 -19.00
N ASP A 196 -17.43 2.28 -19.36
CA ASP A 196 -17.86 0.89 -19.20
C ASP A 196 -17.58 0.36 -17.79
N LEU A 197 -16.72 1.03 -17.02
CA LEU A 197 -16.47 0.75 -15.60
C LEU A 197 -17.49 1.44 -14.68
N GLU A 198 -17.59 0.96 -13.44
CA GLU A 198 -18.31 1.70 -12.38
C GLU A 198 -17.51 2.95 -11.99
N ALA A 199 -18.22 4.05 -11.67
CA ALA A 199 -17.54 5.32 -11.40
C ALA A 199 -16.63 5.27 -10.15
N SER A 200 -16.93 4.40 -9.19
CA SER A 200 -16.14 4.16 -7.99
C SER A 200 -14.91 3.26 -8.22
N GLU A 201 -14.70 2.79 -9.45
CA GLU A 201 -13.60 1.90 -9.86
C GLU A 201 -12.70 2.54 -10.91
N ASP A 202 -13.24 3.43 -11.73
CA ASP A 202 -12.57 4.18 -12.81
C ASP A 202 -11.61 5.25 -12.25
N ILE A 203 -10.32 4.99 -12.36
CA ILE A 203 -9.21 5.88 -11.99
C ILE A 203 -9.06 6.94 -13.08
N VAL A 204 -8.92 8.21 -12.68
CA VAL A 204 -8.75 9.33 -13.61
C VAL A 204 -7.39 9.99 -13.43
N ASN A 205 -6.86 9.98 -12.22
CA ASN A 205 -5.57 10.59 -11.91
C ASN A 205 -4.94 9.96 -10.66
N CYS A 206 -3.62 9.80 -10.69
CA CYS A 206 -2.82 9.48 -9.52
C CYS A 206 -1.63 10.44 -9.41
N ARG A 207 -1.55 11.15 -8.29
CA ARG A 207 -0.47 12.05 -7.94
C ARG A 207 0.30 11.49 -6.75
N VAL A 208 1.61 11.35 -6.93
CA VAL A 208 2.53 10.85 -5.91
C VAL A 208 3.62 11.87 -5.66
N GLU A 209 3.86 12.20 -4.39
CA GLU A 209 4.85 13.18 -3.97
C GLU A 209 5.76 12.61 -2.86
N ILE A 210 7.06 12.91 -2.94
CA ILE A 210 8.01 12.63 -1.85
C ILE A 210 8.24 13.92 -1.06
N GLN A 211 7.99 13.89 0.25
CA GLN A 211 8.19 15.01 1.18
C GLN A 211 9.48 14.84 2.00
#